data_AF-A0A956JC19-F1
#
_entry.id   AF-A0A956JC19-F1
#
_cell.length_a   1.000
_cell.length_b   1.000
_cell.length_c   1.000
_cell.angle_alpha   90.00
_cell.angle_beta   90.00
_cell.angle_gamma   90.00
#
_symmetry.space_group_name_H-M   'P 1'
#
loop_
_entity.id
_entity.type
_entity.pdbx_description
1 polymer ?
#
loop_
_entity_poly.entity_id
_entity_poly.type
_entity_poly.pdbx_seq_one_letter_code
_entity_poly.pdbx_strand_id
1 'polypeptide(L)'
;MAAGELSEAAQRLEVADLPVLPRPVLEPEPWRPPRLSPGFALGWVLTLGVLGTLSAIWLVGMIATTLFLVLGKGGLLPVLAFGVTGLLLGRGWVGMVQSIVGRLRRRDLADPAALPAAFWALSSGVQRLVRHTRSLQIVLRDPGLSLDELDREMFEWLSTMAELSPEDRRFLQTRGLVASQLRVELVHSRWSEDRVERQRMQMLTQRQPVALRPLPRVGHRRRALAVLERFERDVLQAGRDPFRGSA
;
A
#
# COMPACT_ATOMS: atom_id res chain seq x y z
N MET A 1 -53.52 -41.69 -6.61
CA MET A 1 -52.20 -42.06 -6.06
C MET A 1 -51.12 -41.81 -7.11
N ALA A 2 -50.90 -40.55 -7.52
CA ALA A 2 -50.05 -40.21 -8.67
C ALA A 2 -49.03 -39.07 -8.39
N ALA A 3 -48.92 -38.63 -7.13
CA ALA A 3 -48.02 -37.55 -6.72
C ALA A 3 -46.67 -38.05 -6.17
N GLY A 4 -46.54 -39.35 -5.86
CA GLY A 4 -45.29 -39.94 -5.33
C GLY A 4 -44.26 -40.28 -6.39
N GLU A 5 -44.69 -40.69 -7.59
CA GLU A 5 -43.80 -41.19 -8.64
C GLU A 5 -43.05 -40.07 -9.38
N LEU A 6 -43.61 -38.86 -9.42
CA LEU A 6 -42.95 -37.69 -10.03
C LEU A 6 -41.80 -37.15 -9.15
N SER A 7 -41.85 -37.40 -7.83
CA SER A 7 -40.78 -36.99 -6.92
C SER A 7 -39.55 -37.88 -7.05
N GLU A 8 -39.71 -39.18 -7.28
CA GLU A 8 -38.58 -40.09 -7.54
C GLU A 8 -37.96 -39.87 -8.93
N ALA A 9 -38.77 -39.53 -9.94
CA ALA A 9 -38.26 -39.21 -11.27
C ALA A 9 -37.44 -37.90 -11.29
N ALA A 10 -37.84 -36.89 -10.50
CA ALA A 10 -37.08 -35.65 -10.34
C ALA A 10 -35.77 -35.87 -9.57
N GLN A 11 -35.76 -36.75 -8.57
CA GLN A 11 -34.59 -37.02 -7.72
C GLN A 11 -33.54 -37.92 -8.40
N ARG A 12 -33.92 -38.69 -9.43
CA ARG A 12 -32.99 -39.49 -10.24
C ARG A 12 -32.34 -38.72 -11.41
N LEU A 13 -32.77 -37.48 -11.67
CA LEU A 13 -32.22 -36.62 -12.73
C LEU A 13 -31.07 -35.71 -12.26
N GLU A 14 -30.71 -35.74 -10.97
CA GLU A 14 -29.76 -34.79 -10.36
C GLU A 14 -28.34 -35.35 -10.11
N VAL A 15 -28.01 -36.49 -10.72
CA VAL A 15 -26.62 -37.01 -10.77
C VAL A 15 -26.32 -37.57 -12.16
N ALA A 16 -26.67 -36.81 -13.21
CA ALA A 16 -26.06 -37.03 -14.50
C ALA A 16 -24.61 -36.56 -14.39
N ASP A 17 -23.67 -37.51 -14.43
CA ASP A 17 -22.23 -37.31 -14.60
C ASP A 17 -21.98 -36.25 -15.68
N LEU A 18 -21.81 -35.00 -15.26
CA LEU A 18 -21.28 -33.97 -16.12
C LEU A 18 -19.85 -34.39 -16.46
N PRO A 19 -19.48 -34.55 -17.74
CA PRO A 19 -18.11 -34.82 -18.10
C PRO A 19 -17.27 -33.68 -17.53
N VAL A 20 -16.36 -34.01 -16.61
CA VAL A 20 -15.34 -33.10 -16.10
C VAL A 20 -14.52 -32.67 -17.31
N LEU A 21 -14.90 -31.55 -17.91
CA LEU A 21 -14.12 -30.96 -18.99
C LEU A 21 -12.71 -30.71 -18.43
N PRO A 22 -11.66 -31.29 -19.02
CA PRO A 22 -10.31 -31.02 -18.58
C PRO A 22 -10.08 -29.51 -18.65
N ARG A 23 -9.78 -28.91 -17.50
CA ARG A 23 -9.44 -27.50 -17.36
C ARG A 23 -8.38 -27.18 -18.42
N PRO A 24 -8.57 -26.18 -19.29
CA PRO A 24 -7.51 -25.76 -20.19
C PRO A 24 -6.36 -25.27 -19.30
N VAL A 25 -5.29 -26.06 -19.23
CA VAL A 25 -4.01 -25.64 -18.68
C VAL A 25 -3.47 -24.64 -19.70
N LEU A 26 -3.86 -23.37 -19.52
CA LEU A 26 -3.16 -22.26 -20.17
C LEU A 26 -1.73 -22.30 -19.63
N GLU A 27 -0.81 -22.83 -20.44
CA GLU A 27 0.61 -22.69 -20.18
C GLU A 27 0.88 -21.19 -19.96
N PRO A 28 1.50 -20.81 -18.82
CA PRO A 28 1.80 -19.41 -18.57
C PRO A 28 2.79 -18.95 -19.65
N GLU A 29 2.30 -18.11 -20.56
CA GLU A 29 3.12 -17.43 -21.55
C GLU A 29 4.32 -16.79 -20.81
N PRO A 30 5.58 -17.00 -21.24
CA PRO A 30 6.73 -16.46 -20.54
C PRO A 30 6.60 -14.93 -20.48
N TRP A 31 6.46 -14.40 -19.27
CA TRP A 31 6.25 -12.99 -19.01
C TRP A 31 7.30 -12.17 -19.74
N ARG A 32 6.86 -11.37 -20.72
CA ARG A 32 7.68 -10.33 -21.34
C ARG A 32 7.36 -9.02 -20.60
N PRO A 33 8.34 -8.38 -19.93
CA PRO A 33 8.09 -7.10 -19.29
C PRO A 33 7.55 -6.11 -20.33
N PRO A 34 6.43 -5.41 -20.06
CA PRO A 34 6.00 -4.31 -20.92
C PRO A 34 7.12 -3.26 -20.97
N ARG A 35 7.64 -3.02 -22.18
CA ARG A 35 8.73 -2.07 -22.43
C ARG A 35 8.34 -0.70 -21.87
N LEU A 36 9.27 -0.06 -21.15
CA LEU A 36 9.10 1.31 -20.67
C LEU A 36 8.63 2.19 -21.83
N SER A 37 7.56 2.95 -21.65
CA SER A 37 7.13 3.88 -22.69
C SER A 37 8.30 4.85 -22.96
N PRO A 38 8.67 5.10 -24.23
CA PRO A 38 9.84 5.93 -24.53
C PRO A 38 9.72 7.35 -23.95
N GLY A 39 8.51 7.88 -23.85
CA GLY A 39 8.25 9.16 -23.16
C GLY A 39 8.56 9.14 -21.66
N PHE A 40 8.38 8.00 -20.99
CA PHE A 40 8.72 7.84 -19.57
C PHE A 40 10.25 7.78 -19.37
N ALA A 41 10.96 6.98 -20.16
CA ALA A 41 12.42 6.90 -20.08
C ALA A 41 13.07 8.26 -20.38
N LEU A 42 12.56 8.98 -21.38
CA LEU A 42 13.04 10.32 -21.72
C LEU A 42 12.82 11.33 -20.59
N GLY A 43 11.64 11.35 -19.98
CA GLY A 43 11.35 12.23 -18.85
C GLY A 43 12.27 11.99 -17.65
N TRP A 44 12.63 10.73 -17.38
CA TRP A 44 13.55 10.39 -16.29
C TRP A 44 14.98 10.84 -16.56
N VAL A 45 15.50 10.54 -17.76
CA VAL A 45 16.85 10.96 -18.16
C VAL A 45 16.95 12.49 -18.12
N LEU A 46 15.91 13.20 -18.56
CA LEU A 46 15.85 14.65 -18.49
C LEU A 46 15.84 15.16 -17.04
N THR A 47 15.04 14.56 -16.17
CA THR A 47 14.94 14.97 -14.75
C THR A 47 16.25 14.73 -14.00
N LEU A 48 16.90 13.57 -14.23
CA LEU A 48 18.23 13.28 -13.66
C LEU A 48 19.28 14.24 -14.23
N GLY A 49 19.23 14.53 -15.53
CA GLY A 49 20.14 15.46 -16.19
C GLY A 49 20.03 16.87 -15.62
N VAL A 50 18.82 17.40 -15.48
CA VAL A 50 18.57 18.75 -14.94
C VAL A 50 18.98 18.81 -13.47
N LEU A 51 18.54 17.87 -12.63
CA LEU A 51 18.84 17.89 -11.21
C LEU A 51 20.34 17.66 -10.94
N GLY A 52 20.97 16.79 -11.73
CA GLY A 52 22.43 16.58 -11.71
C GLY A 52 23.21 17.82 -12.11
N THR A 53 22.80 18.50 -13.18
CA THR A 53 23.45 19.73 -13.66
C THR A 53 23.31 20.86 -12.63
N LEU A 54 22.12 21.03 -12.04
CA LEU A 54 21.90 21.99 -10.96
C LEU A 54 22.74 21.66 -9.72
N SER A 55 22.90 20.38 -9.39
CA SER A 55 23.77 19.93 -8.28
C SER A 55 25.24 20.24 -8.54
N ALA A 56 25.71 20.05 -9.78
CA ALA A 56 27.08 20.36 -10.17
C ALA A 56 27.37 21.86 -10.13
N ILE A 57 26.49 22.68 -10.71
CA ILE A 57 26.60 24.15 -10.66
C ILE A 57 26.61 24.65 -9.22
N TRP A 58 25.70 24.11 -8.39
CA TRP A 58 25.63 24.45 -6.97
C TRP A 58 26.93 24.10 -6.23
N LEU A 59 27.49 22.90 -6.47
CA LEU A 59 28.73 22.45 -5.81
C LEU A 59 29.91 23.36 -6.17
N VAL A 60 30.06 23.72 -7.44
CA VAL A 60 31.10 24.66 -7.89
C VAL A 60 30.93 26.02 -7.21
N GLY A 61 29.69 26.52 -7.11
CA GLY A 61 29.38 27.78 -6.41
C GLY A 61 29.70 27.74 -4.91
N MET A 62 29.41 26.62 -4.24
CA MET A 62 29.73 26.40 -2.82
C MET A 62 31.26 26.42 -2.59
N ILE A 63 32.01 25.68 -3.42
CA ILE A 63 33.47 25.63 -3.34
C ILE A 63 34.07 27.03 -3.55
N ALA A 64 33.60 27.76 -4.56
CA ALA A 64 34.07 29.12 -4.84
C ALA A 64 33.79 30.08 -3.67
N THR A 65 32.56 30.11 -3.15
CA THR A 65 32.17 30.99 -2.03
C THR A 65 32.93 30.66 -0.74
N THR A 66 33.18 29.38 -0.48
CA THR A 66 34.01 28.94 0.67
C THR A 66 35.47 29.36 0.48
N LEU A 67 36.01 29.23 -0.73
CA LEU A 67 37.37 29.68 -1.04
C LEU A 67 37.50 31.20 -0.82
N PHE A 68 36.54 32.00 -1.29
CA PHE A 68 36.53 33.44 -1.05
C PHE A 68 36.44 33.80 0.44
N LEU A 69 35.65 33.05 1.23
CA LEU A 69 35.58 33.23 2.68
C LEU A 69 36.93 32.94 3.35
N VAL A 70 37.57 31.81 3.01
CA VAL A 70 38.87 31.41 3.59
C VAL A 70 40.00 32.37 3.19
N LEU A 71 39.95 32.92 1.96
CA LEU A 71 40.90 33.92 1.48
C LEU A 71 40.63 35.33 2.05
N GLY A 72 39.65 35.51 2.93
CA GLY A 72 39.28 36.80 3.53
C GLY A 72 38.66 37.80 2.56
N LYS A 73 38.29 37.36 1.35
CA LYS A 73 37.70 38.19 0.28
C LYS A 73 36.17 38.08 0.21
N GLY A 74 35.57 37.21 1.02
CA GLY A 74 34.15 36.90 1.02
C GLY A 74 33.50 37.03 2.40
N GLY A 75 32.19 37.27 2.41
CA GLY A 75 31.38 37.29 3.64
C GLY A 75 30.80 35.91 3.97
N LEU A 76 30.37 35.73 5.22
CA LEU A 76 29.69 34.51 5.70
C LEU A 76 28.32 34.31 5.02
N LEU A 77 27.67 35.41 4.62
CA LEU A 77 26.31 35.44 4.07
C LEU A 77 26.15 34.58 2.78
N PRO A 78 27.05 34.68 1.77
CA PRO A 78 27.04 33.77 0.61
C PRO A 78 27.08 32.28 0.97
N VAL A 79 27.92 31.89 1.92
CA VAL A 79 28.08 30.49 2.33
C VAL A 79 26.80 29.96 2.99
N LEU A 80 26.14 30.79 3.81
CA LEU A 80 24.84 30.44 4.40
C LEU A 80 23.74 30.31 3.34
N ALA A 81 23.70 31.21 2.34
CA ALA A 81 22.75 31.12 1.24
C ALA A 81 22.94 29.84 0.40
N PHE A 82 24.19 29.44 0.15
CA PHE A 82 24.50 28.16 -0.46
C PHE A 82 24.09 26.99 0.44
N GLY A 83 24.32 27.05 1.75
CA GLY A 83 23.86 26.03 2.69
C GLY A 83 22.34 25.80 2.66
N VAL A 84 21.54 26.87 2.64
CA VAL A 84 20.07 26.79 2.53
C VAL A 84 19.64 26.20 1.19
N THR A 85 20.25 26.63 0.08
CA THR A 85 19.94 26.07 -1.25
C THR A 85 20.38 24.61 -1.37
N GLY A 86 21.46 24.19 -0.70
CA GLY A 86 21.88 22.79 -0.61
C GLY A 86 20.87 21.92 0.13
N LEU A 87 20.27 22.43 1.21
CA LEU A 87 19.18 21.75 1.91
C LEU A 87 17.96 21.54 0.99
N LEU A 88 17.59 22.57 0.22
CA LEU A 88 16.48 22.48 -0.75
C LEU A 88 16.79 21.48 -1.86
N LEU A 89 18.01 21.47 -2.38
CA LEU A 89 18.47 20.51 -3.38
C LEU A 89 18.41 19.07 -2.83
N GLY A 90 18.88 18.88 -1.60
CA GLY A 90 18.80 17.59 -0.90
C GLY A 90 17.36 17.11 -0.74
N ARG A 91 16.42 18.00 -0.39
CA ARG A 91 14.99 17.67 -0.35
C ARG A 91 14.44 17.29 -1.73
N GLY A 92 14.88 17.96 -2.79
CA GLY A 92 14.54 17.62 -4.17
C GLY A 92 14.98 16.21 -4.55
N TRP A 93 16.22 15.83 -4.22
CA TRP A 93 16.74 14.47 -4.41
C TRP A 93 15.96 13.42 -3.61
N VAL A 94 15.66 13.68 -2.34
CA VAL A 94 14.87 12.76 -1.50
C VAL A 94 13.47 12.55 -2.07
N GLY A 95 12.78 13.63 -2.48
CA GLY A 95 11.47 13.53 -3.11
C GLY A 95 11.50 12.75 -4.43
N MET A 96 12.56 12.91 -5.21
CA MET A 96 12.77 12.14 -6.45
C MET A 96 12.99 10.65 -6.16
N VAL A 97 13.85 10.31 -5.20
CA VAL A 97 14.11 8.92 -4.79
C VAL A 97 12.86 8.27 -4.23
N GLN A 98 12.09 8.98 -3.39
CA GLN A 98 10.82 8.49 -2.87
C GLN A 98 9.80 8.26 -3.98
N SER A 99 9.76 9.14 -4.98
CA SER A 99 8.91 8.94 -6.17
C SER A 99 9.33 7.71 -6.98
N ILE A 100 10.63 7.45 -7.11
CA ILE A 100 11.17 6.25 -7.78
C ILE A 100 10.79 4.99 -7.01
N VAL A 101 11.07 4.96 -5.70
CA VAL A 101 10.78 3.81 -4.84
C VAL A 101 9.27 3.52 -4.80
N GLY A 102 8.43 4.56 -4.70
CA GLY A 102 6.98 4.41 -4.75
C GLY A 102 6.48 3.83 -6.06
N ARG A 103 7.06 4.25 -7.20
CA ARG A 103 6.68 3.75 -8.53
C ARG A 103 7.24 2.36 -8.85
N LEU A 104 8.47 2.05 -8.41
CA LEU A 104 9.05 0.71 -8.54
C LEU A 104 8.30 -0.30 -7.68
N ARG A 105 7.97 0.03 -6.43
CA ARG A 105 7.14 -0.83 -5.58
C ARG A 105 5.75 -1.09 -6.19
N ARG A 106 5.12 -0.09 -6.82
CA ARG A 106 3.85 -0.31 -7.56
C ARG A 106 4.01 -1.23 -8.77
N ARG A 107 5.21 -1.31 -9.35
CA ARG A 107 5.54 -2.18 -10.48
C ARG A 107 5.79 -3.63 -10.05
N ASP A 108 6.40 -3.84 -8.89
CA ASP A 108 6.56 -5.17 -8.27
C ASP A 108 5.20 -5.81 -7.93
N LEU A 109 4.18 -5.00 -7.64
CA LEU A 109 2.81 -5.48 -7.44
C LEU A 109 2.08 -5.86 -8.73
N ALA A 110 2.58 -5.37 -9.86
CA ALA A 110 2.11 -5.75 -11.18
C ALA A 110 2.89 -6.95 -11.73
N ASP A 111 3.73 -7.60 -10.91
CA ASP A 111 4.28 -8.92 -11.23
C ASP A 111 3.26 -10.01 -10.83
N PRO A 112 2.44 -10.50 -11.78
CA PRO A 112 1.51 -11.60 -11.51
C PRO A 112 2.23 -12.87 -11.02
N ALA A 113 3.53 -13.04 -11.29
CA ALA A 113 4.29 -14.19 -10.83
C ALA A 113 4.56 -14.19 -9.31
N ALA A 114 4.48 -13.03 -8.65
CA ALA A 114 4.63 -12.88 -7.20
C ALA A 114 3.31 -13.13 -6.41
N LEU A 115 2.24 -13.55 -7.09
CA LEU A 115 0.95 -13.88 -6.48
C LEU A 115 0.82 -15.39 -6.27
N PRO A 116 0.35 -15.85 -5.09
CA PRO A 116 0.16 -17.27 -4.84
C PRO A 116 -0.92 -17.85 -5.76
N ALA A 117 -0.86 -19.16 -6.04
CA ALA A 117 -1.83 -19.82 -6.92
C ALA A 117 -3.30 -19.58 -6.50
N ALA A 118 -3.56 -19.46 -5.19
CA ALA A 118 -4.88 -19.14 -4.64
C ALA A 118 -5.46 -17.82 -5.19
N PHE A 119 -4.63 -16.84 -5.55
CA PHE A 119 -5.08 -15.58 -6.13
C PHE A 119 -5.89 -15.78 -7.42
N TRP A 120 -5.45 -16.71 -8.28
CA TRP A 120 -6.09 -16.96 -9.57
C TRP A 120 -7.42 -17.69 -9.44
N ALA A 121 -7.68 -18.32 -8.30
CA ALA A 121 -8.97 -18.94 -7.98
C ALA A 121 -10.01 -17.95 -7.44
N LEU A 122 -9.61 -16.70 -7.14
CA LEU A 122 -10.52 -15.67 -6.65
C LEU A 122 -11.34 -15.05 -7.78
N SER A 123 -12.50 -14.49 -7.43
CA SER A 123 -13.28 -13.68 -8.38
C SER A 123 -12.51 -12.44 -8.84
N SER A 124 -12.86 -11.91 -10.01
CA SER A 124 -12.25 -10.68 -10.53
C SER A 124 -12.42 -9.47 -9.59
N GLY A 125 -13.52 -9.41 -8.84
CA GLY A 125 -13.77 -8.42 -7.80
C GLY A 125 -12.76 -8.50 -6.67
N VAL A 126 -12.56 -9.70 -6.10
CA VAL A 126 -11.62 -9.91 -4.99
C VAL A 126 -10.17 -9.78 -5.46
N GLN A 127 -9.84 -10.23 -6.68
CA GLN A 127 -8.52 -10.02 -7.28
C GLN A 127 -8.16 -8.52 -7.37
N ARG A 128 -9.10 -7.68 -7.81
CA ARG A 128 -8.93 -6.22 -7.84
C ARG A 128 -8.71 -5.66 -6.44
N LEU A 129 -9.49 -6.12 -5.45
CA LEU A 129 -9.35 -5.67 -4.06
C LEU A 129 -8.00 -6.08 -3.45
N VAL A 130 -7.48 -7.29 -3.73
CA VAL A 130 -6.14 -7.73 -3.29
C VAL A 130 -5.05 -6.84 -3.90
N ARG A 131 -5.14 -6.54 -5.21
CA ARG A 131 -4.20 -5.62 -5.87
C ARG A 131 -4.25 -4.22 -5.25
N HIS A 132 -5.47 -3.72 -4.99
CA HIS A 132 -5.66 -2.44 -4.29
C HIS A 132 -5.03 -2.46 -2.90
N THR A 133 -5.28 -3.53 -2.12
CA THR A 133 -4.71 -3.72 -0.77
C THR A 133 -3.19 -3.66 -0.78
N ARG A 134 -2.54 -4.40 -1.69
CA ARG A 134 -1.08 -4.39 -1.80
C ARG A 134 -0.54 -3.00 -2.16
N SER A 135 -1.19 -2.30 -3.10
CA SER A 135 -0.82 -0.93 -3.48
C SER A 135 -0.92 0.01 -2.28
N LEU A 136 -1.98 -0.14 -1.51
CA LEU A 136 -2.25 0.66 -0.33
C LEU A 136 -1.21 0.42 0.78
N GLN A 137 -0.78 -0.84 1.01
CA GLN A 137 0.30 -1.13 1.96
C GLN A 137 1.60 -0.38 1.64
N ILE A 138 1.91 -0.16 0.35
CA ILE A 138 3.09 0.64 -0.04
C ILE A 138 2.90 2.10 0.35
N VAL A 139 1.74 2.67 0.01
CA VAL A 139 1.40 4.07 0.30
C VAL A 139 1.45 4.31 1.81
N LEU A 140 0.85 3.43 2.61
CA LEU A 140 0.81 3.55 4.06
C LEU A 140 2.15 3.31 4.76
N ARG A 141 3.13 2.71 4.07
CA ARG A 141 4.52 2.59 4.55
C ARG A 141 5.33 3.86 4.33
N ASP A 142 4.82 4.86 3.59
CA ASP A 142 5.49 6.15 3.41
C ASP A 142 5.37 7.01 4.69
N PRO A 143 6.48 7.28 5.42
CA PRO A 143 6.43 8.09 6.63
C PRO A 143 5.98 9.54 6.40
N GLY A 144 6.03 10.03 5.16
CA GLY A 144 5.59 11.39 4.80
C GLY A 144 4.08 11.56 4.69
N LEU A 145 3.31 10.46 4.63
CA LEU A 145 1.85 10.52 4.51
C LEU A 145 1.22 11.12 5.78
N SER A 146 0.32 12.09 5.65
CA SER A 146 -0.43 12.59 6.81
C SER A 146 -1.45 11.57 7.32
N LEU A 147 -1.93 11.72 8.56
CA LEU A 147 -2.97 10.84 9.10
C LEU A 147 -4.31 10.99 8.36
N ASP A 148 -4.61 12.20 7.87
CA ASP A 148 -5.85 12.46 7.14
C ASP A 148 -5.81 11.86 5.72
N GLU A 149 -4.65 11.89 5.06
CA GLU A 149 -4.44 11.16 3.79
C GLU A 149 -4.53 9.64 4.01
N LEU A 150 -3.98 9.14 5.11
CA LEU A 150 -4.10 7.73 5.47
C LEU A 150 -5.57 7.33 5.66
N ASP A 151 -6.35 8.11 6.41
CA ASP A 151 -7.77 7.88 6.63
C ASP A 151 -8.54 7.89 5.29
N ARG A 152 -8.25 8.86 4.42
CA ARG A 152 -8.84 8.95 3.08
C ARG A 152 -8.62 7.68 2.25
N GLU A 153 -7.36 7.25 2.15
CA GLU A 153 -6.98 6.08 1.35
C GLU A 153 -7.55 4.77 1.95
N MET A 154 -7.61 4.65 3.29
CA MET A 154 -8.24 3.51 3.95
C MET A 154 -9.76 3.47 3.77
N PHE A 155 -10.45 4.61 3.81
CA PHE A 155 -11.89 4.67 3.60
C PHE A 155 -12.28 4.43 2.15
N GLU A 156 -11.46 4.85 1.19
CA GLU A 156 -11.63 4.51 -0.23
C GLU A 156 -11.52 3.00 -0.46
N TRP A 157 -10.54 2.34 0.17
CA TRP A 157 -10.41 0.89 0.14
C TRP A 157 -11.61 0.17 0.77
N LEU A 158 -12.15 0.69 1.89
CA LEU A 158 -13.36 0.15 2.50
C LEU A 158 -14.62 0.35 1.65
N SER A 159 -14.74 1.48 0.92
CA SER A 159 -15.82 1.67 -0.06
C SER A 159 -15.72 0.64 -1.18
N THR A 160 -14.51 0.45 -1.73
CA THR A 160 -14.25 -0.56 -2.76
C THR A 160 -14.69 -1.95 -2.30
N MET A 161 -14.42 -2.29 -1.04
CA MET A 161 -14.85 -3.55 -0.43
C MET A 161 -16.38 -3.65 -0.27
N ALA A 162 -17.05 -2.56 0.08
CA ALA A 162 -18.50 -2.52 0.27
C ALA A 162 -19.29 -2.61 -1.05
N GLU A 163 -18.68 -2.17 -2.16
CA GLU A 163 -19.21 -2.19 -3.53
C GLU A 163 -19.04 -3.53 -4.25
N LEU A 164 -18.38 -4.50 -3.61
CA LEU A 164 -18.24 -5.85 -4.16
C LEU A 164 -19.59 -6.55 -4.34
N SER A 165 -19.59 -7.55 -5.22
CA SER A 165 -20.77 -8.39 -5.47
C SER A 165 -21.27 -9.05 -4.18
N PRO A 166 -22.57 -9.38 -4.07
CA PRO A 166 -23.11 -10.04 -2.87
C PRO A 166 -22.42 -11.36 -2.51
N GLU A 167 -21.90 -12.09 -3.49
CA GLU A 167 -21.15 -13.34 -3.30
C GLU A 167 -19.75 -13.07 -2.73
N ASP A 168 -19.03 -12.10 -3.28
CA ASP A 168 -17.72 -11.68 -2.79
C ASP A 168 -17.81 -11.13 -1.36
N ARG A 169 -18.86 -10.35 -1.06
CA ARG A 169 -19.07 -9.83 0.30
C ARG A 169 -19.35 -10.96 1.28
N ARG A 170 -20.13 -11.98 0.91
CA ARG A 170 -20.32 -13.19 1.73
C ARG A 170 -19.00 -13.92 1.92
N PHE A 171 -18.21 -14.09 0.87
CA PHE A 171 -16.87 -14.68 0.94
C PHE A 171 -15.95 -13.93 1.93
N LEU A 172 -15.95 -12.61 1.94
CA LEU A 172 -15.18 -11.80 2.89
C LEU A 172 -15.77 -11.86 4.32
N GLN A 173 -17.09 -11.85 4.46
CA GLN A 173 -17.78 -11.99 5.75
C GLN A 173 -17.45 -13.31 6.46
N THR A 174 -17.39 -14.43 5.73
CA THR A 174 -16.99 -15.74 6.30
C THR A 174 -15.58 -15.73 6.89
N ARG A 175 -14.75 -14.74 6.54
CA ARG A 175 -13.38 -14.53 7.05
C ARG A 175 -13.31 -13.43 8.11
N GLY A 176 -14.43 -12.92 8.59
CA GLY A 176 -14.46 -11.79 9.53
C GLY A 176 -14.02 -10.47 8.91
N LEU A 177 -13.93 -10.38 7.59
CA LEU A 177 -13.57 -9.16 6.86
C LEU A 177 -14.87 -8.44 6.48
N VAL A 178 -15.37 -7.60 7.38
CA VAL A 178 -16.59 -6.81 7.14
C VAL A 178 -16.24 -5.32 7.12
N ALA A 179 -16.52 -4.64 5.99
CA ALA A 179 -16.15 -3.25 5.79
C ALA A 179 -16.63 -2.30 6.91
N SER A 180 -17.85 -2.50 7.42
CA SER A 180 -18.39 -1.70 8.53
C SER A 180 -17.63 -1.91 9.84
N GLN A 181 -17.24 -3.15 10.15
CA GLN A 181 -16.47 -3.47 11.36
C GLN A 181 -15.05 -2.90 11.29
N LEU A 182 -14.40 -3.04 10.13
CA LEU A 182 -13.08 -2.47 9.87
C LEU A 182 -13.09 -0.95 9.97
N ARG A 183 -14.15 -0.29 9.48
CA ARG A 183 -14.33 1.16 9.62
C ARG A 183 -14.37 1.58 11.08
N VAL A 184 -15.14 0.86 11.91
CA VAL A 184 -15.23 1.14 13.35
C VAL A 184 -13.87 0.96 14.02
N GLU A 185 -13.12 -0.10 13.69
CA GLU A 185 -11.77 -0.35 14.19
C GLU A 185 -10.82 0.82 13.87
N LEU A 186 -10.85 1.31 12.63
CA LEU A 186 -10.01 2.43 12.18
C LEU A 186 -10.39 3.74 12.88
N VAL A 187 -11.67 4.08 12.96
CA VAL A 187 -12.15 5.31 13.64
C VAL A 187 -11.75 5.30 15.12
N HIS A 188 -11.91 4.17 15.82
CA HIS A 188 -11.50 4.05 17.22
C HIS A 188 -10.00 4.22 17.38
N SER A 189 -9.21 3.66 16.46
CA SER A 189 -7.76 3.82 16.51
C SER A 189 -7.31 5.26 16.27
N ARG A 190 -7.95 5.98 15.33
CA ARG A 190 -7.69 7.41 15.08
C ARG A 190 -8.00 8.26 16.31
N TRP A 191 -9.17 8.05 16.89
CA TRP A 191 -9.60 8.77 18.08
C TRP A 191 -8.67 8.55 19.28
N SER A 192 -8.13 7.33 19.42
CA SER A 192 -7.15 7.02 20.47
C SER A 192 -5.84 7.80 20.30
N GLU A 193 -5.37 7.99 19.07
CA GLU A 193 -4.15 8.76 18.78
C GLU A 193 -4.35 10.26 18.99
N ASP A 194 -5.49 10.80 18.56
CA ASP A 194 -5.84 12.21 18.79
C ASP A 194 -6.00 12.54 20.27
N ARG A 195 -6.45 11.59 21.09
CA ARG A 195 -6.56 11.77 22.53
C ARG A 195 -5.18 11.84 23.19
N VAL A 196 -4.27 10.97 22.77
CA VAL A 196 -2.88 10.95 23.24
C VAL A 196 -2.16 12.24 22.87
N GLU A 197 -2.31 12.72 21.63
CA GLU A 197 -1.67 13.95 21.18
C GLU A 197 -2.23 15.18 21.92
N ARG A 198 -3.56 15.24 22.13
CA ARG A 198 -4.18 16.30 22.94
C ARG A 198 -3.67 16.30 24.39
N GLN A 199 -3.54 15.13 25.01
CA GLN A 199 -2.96 15.02 26.36
C GLN A 199 -1.50 15.49 26.39
N ARG A 200 -0.70 15.13 25.38
CA ARG A 200 0.69 15.58 25.25
C ARG A 200 0.78 17.11 25.14
N MET A 201 -0.06 17.71 24.29
CA MET A 201 -0.12 19.17 24.12
C MET A 201 -0.57 19.89 25.40
N GLN A 202 -1.50 19.30 26.16
CA GLN A 202 -1.91 19.81 27.46
C GLN A 202 -0.76 19.77 28.49
N MET A 203 -0.02 18.66 28.56
CA MET A 203 1.13 18.51 29.47
C MET A 203 2.27 19.50 29.13
N LEU A 204 2.55 19.71 27.84
CA LEU A 204 3.55 20.68 27.38
C LEU A 204 3.16 22.13 27.73
N THR A 205 1.87 22.46 27.58
CA THR A 205 1.34 23.77 27.95
C THR A 205 1.38 24.01 29.47
N GLN A 206 1.25 22.95 30.28
CA GLN A 206 1.22 23.04 31.74
C GLN A 206 2.61 22.99 32.43
N ARG A 207 3.73 22.97 31.68
CA ARG A 207 5.12 22.93 32.22
C ARG A 207 5.34 21.88 33.32
N GLN A 208 4.66 20.73 33.26
CA GLN A 208 4.91 19.64 34.21
C GLN A 208 6.19 18.87 33.86
N PRO A 209 7.00 18.46 34.86
CA PRO A 209 8.20 17.66 34.62
C PRO A 209 7.81 16.28 34.07
N VAL A 210 8.22 16.01 32.83
CA VAL A 210 7.73 14.86 32.07
C VAL A 210 8.53 13.59 32.40
N ALA A 211 7.99 12.73 33.27
CA ALA A 211 8.34 11.31 33.24
C ALA A 211 7.47 10.65 32.16
N LEU A 212 7.96 10.60 30.92
CA LEU A 212 7.27 9.93 29.81
C LEU A 212 7.16 8.42 30.12
N ARG A 213 6.04 7.99 30.74
CA ARG A 213 5.66 6.58 30.72
C ARG A 213 5.40 6.17 29.26
N PRO A 214 5.82 4.96 28.83
CA PRO A 214 5.65 4.51 27.46
C PRO A 214 4.15 4.41 27.12
N LEU A 215 3.73 5.20 26.13
CA LEU A 215 2.38 5.17 25.55
C LEU A 215 2.08 3.81 24.89
N PRO A 216 0.81 3.39 24.78
CA PRO A 216 0.44 2.11 24.18
C PRO A 216 0.98 1.97 22.74
N ARG A 217 1.47 0.75 22.43
CA ARG A 217 2.54 0.45 21.47
C ARG A 217 2.17 0.43 19.97
N VAL A 218 0.99 0.90 19.56
CA VAL A 218 0.56 0.80 18.15
C VAL A 218 -0.17 2.05 17.68
N GLY A 219 0.54 2.96 16.99
CA GLY A 219 -0.06 4.12 16.31
C GLY A 219 -1.04 3.72 15.21
N HIS A 220 -1.96 4.62 14.85
CA HIS A 220 -3.04 4.42 13.88
C HIS A 220 -2.53 3.86 12.55
N ARG A 221 -1.41 4.39 12.04
CA ARG A 221 -0.73 3.87 10.84
C ARG A 221 -0.38 2.39 10.95
N ARG A 222 0.16 1.96 12.09
CA ARG A 222 0.50 0.54 12.30
C ARG A 222 -0.75 -0.33 12.34
N ARG A 223 -1.87 0.17 12.88
CA ARG A 223 -3.14 -0.56 12.85
C ARG A 223 -3.70 -0.65 11.43
N ALA A 224 -3.69 0.44 10.67
CA ALA A 224 -4.12 0.44 9.27
C ALA A 224 -3.31 -0.57 8.45
N LEU A 225 -1.98 -0.59 8.60
CA LEU A 225 -1.12 -1.60 7.98
C LEU A 225 -1.47 -3.03 8.43
N ALA A 226 -1.70 -3.25 9.72
CA ALA A 226 -2.08 -4.56 10.24
C ALA A 226 -3.43 -5.04 9.68
N VAL A 227 -4.39 -4.15 9.45
CA VAL A 227 -5.68 -4.47 8.81
C VAL A 227 -5.46 -4.95 7.37
N LEU A 228 -4.62 -4.27 6.60
CA LEU A 228 -4.32 -4.66 5.22
C LEU A 228 -3.53 -5.96 5.13
N GLU A 229 -2.58 -6.18 6.06
CA GLU A 229 -1.82 -7.43 6.15
C GLU A 229 -2.72 -8.61 6.58
N ARG A 230 -3.68 -8.37 7.49
CA ARG A 230 -4.71 -9.37 7.86
C ARG A 230 -5.59 -9.70 6.66
N PHE A 231 -6.10 -8.70 5.95
CA PHE A 231 -6.92 -8.91 4.77
C PHE A 231 -6.20 -9.79 3.73
N GLU A 232 -4.97 -9.43 3.39
CA GLU A 232 -4.21 -10.17 2.38
C GLU A 232 -3.95 -11.62 2.82
N ARG A 233 -3.58 -11.82 4.08
CA ARG A 233 -3.37 -13.15 4.65
C ARG A 233 -4.65 -14.00 4.56
N ASP A 234 -5.78 -13.49 5.03
CA ASP A 234 -7.01 -14.27 5.15
C ASP A 234 -7.65 -14.56 3.79
N VAL A 235 -7.46 -13.67 2.81
CA VAL A 235 -7.91 -13.86 1.43
C VAL A 235 -6.99 -14.81 0.65
N LEU A 236 -5.67 -14.71 0.82
CA LEU A 236 -4.69 -15.50 0.05
C LEU A 236 -4.27 -16.83 0.69
N GLN A 237 -4.52 -17.05 1.99
CA GLN A 237 -4.28 -18.36 2.65
C GLN A 237 -5.28 -19.45 2.23
N ALA A 238 -6.32 -19.10 1.47
CA ALA A 238 -7.33 -20.04 0.96
C ALA A 238 -6.80 -21.09 -0.04
N GLY A 239 -5.48 -21.21 -0.23
CA GLY A 239 -4.84 -22.33 -0.90
C GLY A 239 -4.57 -23.55 -0.01
N ARG A 240 -4.85 -23.50 1.31
CA ARG A 240 -4.94 -24.72 2.12
C ARG A 240 -6.33 -25.34 1.93
N ASP A 241 -6.34 -26.23 0.95
CA ASP A 241 -7.38 -27.19 0.64
C ASP A 241 -8.14 -27.67 1.90
N PRO A 242 -9.44 -27.35 2.07
CA PRO A 242 -10.25 -27.89 3.16
C PRO A 242 -10.44 -29.42 3.06
N PHE A 243 -9.98 -30.04 1.96
CA PHE A 243 -10.02 -31.48 1.73
C PHE A 243 -8.70 -32.22 2.01
N ARG A 244 -7.61 -31.53 2.39
CA ARG A 244 -6.45 -32.21 3.01
C ARG A 244 -6.73 -32.41 4.50
N GLY A 245 -7.45 -33.49 4.76
CA GLY A 245 -7.69 -34.02 6.09
C GLY A 245 -6.40 -34.27 6.88
N SER A 246 -6.59 -34.25 8.19
CA SER A 246 -5.78 -34.94 9.20
C SER A 246 -4.82 -36.01 8.64
N ALA A 247 -3.53 -35.77 8.82
CA ALA A 247 -2.55 -36.80 9.11
C ALA A 247 -1.88 -36.41 10.44
#